data_AF-M5S0I4-F1
#
_entry.id   AF-M5S0I4-F1
#
_cell.length_a   1.000
_cell.length_b   1.000
_cell.length_c   1.000
_cell.angle_alpha   90.00
_cell.angle_beta   90.00
_cell.angle_gamma   90.00
#
_symmetry.space_group_name_H-M   'P 1'
#
loop_
_entity.id
_entity.type
_entity.pdbx_description
1 polymer ?
#
loop_
_entity_poly.entity_id
_entity_poly.type
_entity_poly.pdbx_seq_one_letter_code
_entity_poly.pdbx_strand_id
1 'polypeptide(L)'
;MGMLKNMDGMNPTQQTSPTSDPILHDSNTAAAVEDRVENASVAVQGSPTQAAAESDICDSTLPASGIDPQQLPRPEETEPLKILWQYVIVLSAVHLIALLAFLPFSFSYLFTWSGLILGILGHFTFGMLGITVGYHRLLTHRGFTCPKWLEHTFALLGMCNLQDSPSRWVAIHRMHHQHSDHQPDPHSPLVNFLWGHMGWVVCRHKTLDRTSHYERYVRDLLRDPFYLKLERHGGWFFVFVAHALLIVGAGAIVGYVVSGGQPSEALRYGYSYAVWAVAVRTVFVLHGTWAVNSLSHVFGYRNYETRDNSRNNWLVALFSHGEGWHNNHHAEPRSAAHGHRWYEFDMSWRVIQVLEMVGLAKDVVRPKAVTKAKKTAG
;
A
#
# COMPACT_ATOMS: atom_id res chain seq x y z
N MET A 1 39.45 -22.91 52.34
CA MET A 1 40.73 -22.76 51.60
C MET A 1 40.46 -21.84 50.41
N GLY A 2 40.78 -20.56 50.33
CA GLY A 2 41.36 -19.54 51.21
C GLY A 2 41.51 -18.26 50.38
N MET A 3 41.42 -17.08 51.03
CA MET A 3 41.88 -15.72 50.62
C MET A 3 41.13 -15.05 49.44
N LEU A 4 40.47 -13.88 49.53
CA LEU A 4 40.77 -12.55 50.11
C LEU A 4 42.12 -11.92 49.69
N LYS A 5 42.05 -10.91 48.81
CA LYS A 5 42.69 -9.56 48.90
C LYS A 5 42.36 -8.77 47.62
N ASN A 6 41.65 -7.62 47.62
CA ASN A 6 41.87 -6.28 48.20
C ASN A 6 42.76 -5.33 47.37
N MET A 7 42.24 -4.09 47.25
CA MET A 7 42.92 -2.78 47.12
C MET A 7 43.40 -2.37 45.72
N ASP A 8 43.45 -1.10 45.30
CA ASP A 8 42.87 0.21 45.68
C ASP A 8 43.48 1.19 44.64
N GLY A 9 42.89 2.38 44.44
CA GLY A 9 43.71 3.57 44.08
C GLY A 9 43.29 4.43 42.88
N MET A 10 42.53 5.48 43.19
CA MET A 10 42.76 6.91 42.87
C MET A 10 42.91 7.45 41.41
N ASN A 11 41.88 8.24 41.05
CA ASN A 11 41.73 9.51 40.28
C ASN A 11 42.95 10.51 40.25
N PRO A 12 42.91 11.71 39.59
CA PRO A 12 42.07 12.33 38.52
C PRO A 12 42.87 13.21 37.48
N THR A 13 42.18 14.11 36.75
CA THR A 13 42.65 15.36 36.03
C THR A 13 43.34 15.17 34.65
N GLN A 14 43.12 15.93 33.57
CA GLN A 14 42.77 17.35 33.29
C GLN A 14 41.97 17.40 31.95
N GLN A 15 40.86 18.13 31.77
CA GLN A 15 40.68 19.58 31.55
C GLN A 15 41.55 20.19 30.42
N THR A 16 40.94 20.53 29.28
CA THR A 16 41.16 21.81 28.54
C THR A 16 40.14 21.97 27.39
N SER A 17 39.30 23.00 27.52
CA SER A 17 38.83 23.91 26.44
C SER A 17 39.24 25.32 26.94
N PRO A 18 39.52 26.35 26.10
CA PRO A 18 38.47 27.08 25.37
C PRO A 18 38.93 27.82 24.08
N THR A 19 37.97 28.45 23.38
CA THR A 19 37.96 29.81 22.75
C THR A 19 36.86 29.84 21.67
N SER A 20 35.69 30.51 21.78
CA SER A 20 35.33 31.95 21.81
C SER A 20 35.94 32.74 20.64
N ASP A 21 35.23 33.03 19.54
CA ASP A 21 34.26 34.15 19.28
C ASP A 21 34.79 34.93 18.04
N PRO A 22 34.07 35.84 17.33
CA PRO A 22 32.82 36.51 17.69
C PRO A 22 31.74 36.64 16.59
N ILE A 23 30.60 37.12 17.07
CA ILE A 23 29.45 37.72 16.38
C ILE A 23 29.85 39.02 15.67
N LEU A 24 29.29 39.27 14.48
CA LEU A 24 29.16 40.62 13.89
C LEU A 24 27.73 40.85 13.40
N HIS A 25 27.16 41.93 13.92
CA HIS A 25 25.93 42.60 13.51
C HIS A 25 26.08 43.24 12.12
N ASP A 26 24.99 43.28 11.36
CA ASP A 26 24.49 44.42 10.56
C ASP A 26 23.16 44.00 9.91
N SER A 27 22.00 44.49 10.38
CA SER A 27 21.31 45.74 10.01
C SER A 27 20.72 45.76 8.60
N ASN A 28 19.39 45.91 8.54
CA ASN A 28 18.57 46.59 7.54
C ASN A 28 19.13 46.77 6.12
N THR A 29 18.38 46.31 5.11
CA THR A 29 17.68 47.24 4.18
C THR A 29 16.74 46.46 3.27
N ALA A 30 15.47 46.86 3.31
CA ALA A 30 14.50 46.67 2.23
C ALA A 30 14.50 47.95 1.39
N ALA A 31 14.73 47.82 0.08
CA ALA A 31 14.38 48.78 -0.99
C ALA A 31 14.87 48.13 -2.31
N ALA A 32 13.98 47.67 -3.18
CA ALA A 32 13.43 48.44 -4.30
C ALA A 32 14.51 48.91 -5.29
N VAL A 33 14.68 48.16 -6.38
CA VAL A 33 15.07 48.70 -7.70
C VAL A 33 14.33 47.90 -8.78
N GLU A 34 13.25 48.51 -9.28
CA GLU A 34 12.66 48.23 -10.59
C GLU A 34 13.59 48.70 -11.72
N ASP A 35 13.29 48.22 -12.93
CA ASP A 35 13.75 48.70 -14.24
C ASP A 35 15.21 48.42 -14.66
N ARG A 36 15.34 47.47 -15.59
CA ARG A 36 15.89 47.76 -16.93
C ARG A 36 15.53 46.67 -17.93
N VAL A 37 14.55 47.01 -18.76
CA VAL A 37 14.38 46.49 -20.13
C VAL A 37 15.49 47.09 -20.99
N GLU A 38 16.27 46.28 -21.69
CA GLU A 38 16.72 46.65 -23.04
C GLU A 38 17.18 45.46 -23.89
N ASN A 39 16.70 45.51 -25.12
CA ASN A 39 16.85 44.60 -26.25
C ASN A 39 18.29 44.19 -26.59
N ALA A 40 18.42 42.93 -27.04
CA ALA A 40 19.39 42.59 -28.09
C ALA A 40 18.79 41.53 -29.04
N SER A 41 18.18 42.03 -30.10
CA SER A 41 17.81 41.29 -31.30
C SER A 41 19.05 41.07 -32.18
N VAL A 42 19.36 39.82 -32.53
CA VAL A 42 20.26 39.49 -33.63
C VAL A 42 19.48 38.69 -34.67
N ALA A 43 19.30 39.31 -35.83
CA ALA A 43 18.76 38.71 -37.03
C ALA A 43 19.85 37.95 -37.78
N VAL A 44 19.53 36.77 -38.29
CA VAL A 44 20.22 36.15 -39.44
C VAL A 44 19.13 35.74 -40.44
N GLN A 45 19.13 36.40 -41.59
CA GLN A 45 18.32 36.07 -42.76
C GLN A 45 19.09 35.13 -43.69
N GLY A 46 18.37 34.18 -44.31
CA GLY A 46 18.82 33.35 -45.42
C GLY A 46 17.71 32.39 -45.88
N SER A 47 16.87 32.85 -46.82
CA SER A 47 15.78 32.13 -47.53
C SER A 47 16.31 31.22 -48.68
N PRO A 48 15.47 30.62 -49.55
CA PRO A 48 14.33 29.71 -49.33
C PRO A 48 14.36 28.46 -50.27
N THR A 49 13.67 27.38 -49.91
CA THR A 49 13.16 26.43 -50.92
C THR A 49 11.77 25.91 -50.51
N GLN A 50 10.76 26.32 -51.28
CA GLN A 50 9.41 25.74 -51.42
C GLN A 50 9.51 24.26 -51.87
N ALA A 51 8.54 23.37 -51.76
CA ALA A 51 7.22 23.25 -51.16
C ALA A 51 6.82 21.77 -51.32
N ALA A 52 6.12 21.18 -50.36
CA ALA A 52 5.16 20.10 -50.57
C ALA A 52 4.46 19.84 -49.22
N ALA A 53 3.32 20.51 -49.04
CA ALA A 53 2.34 20.11 -48.05
C ALA A 53 1.48 19.04 -48.72
N GLU A 54 1.64 17.79 -48.28
CA GLU A 54 0.64 16.75 -48.48
C GLU A 54 0.16 16.30 -47.10
N SER A 55 -1.15 16.37 -46.96
CA SER A 55 -1.96 16.01 -45.83
C SER A 55 -1.96 14.49 -45.64
N ASP A 56 -1.26 13.98 -44.62
CA ASP A 56 -1.54 12.65 -44.11
C ASP A 56 -2.63 12.73 -43.05
N ILE A 57 -3.82 12.43 -43.56
CA ILE A 57 -5.05 12.18 -42.83
C ILE A 57 -4.81 11.00 -41.88
N CYS A 58 -5.10 11.26 -40.60
CA CYS A 58 -5.45 10.33 -39.54
C CYS A 58 -5.82 8.92 -40.05
N ASP A 59 -4.85 8.02 -40.08
CA ASP A 59 -5.12 6.58 -40.09
C ASP A 59 -5.10 6.10 -38.64
N SER A 60 -6.26 6.25 -37.99
CA SER A 60 -6.51 5.66 -36.68
C SER A 60 -6.68 4.14 -36.84
N THR A 61 -5.57 3.45 -37.07
CA THR A 61 -5.50 2.01 -36.84
C THR A 61 -5.42 1.81 -35.33
N LEU A 62 -6.57 1.46 -34.74
CA LEU A 62 -6.61 0.92 -33.38
C LEU A 62 -5.61 -0.24 -33.29
N PRO A 63 -4.65 -0.25 -32.34
CA PRO A 63 -3.76 -1.40 -32.21
C PRO A 63 -4.59 -2.62 -31.80
N ALA A 64 -4.77 -3.53 -32.76
CA ALA A 64 -5.32 -4.84 -32.56
C ALA A 64 -4.20 -5.81 -32.16
N SER A 65 -3.92 -5.95 -30.86
CA SER A 65 -3.50 -7.21 -30.20
C SER A 65 -3.11 -6.95 -28.74
N GLY A 66 -3.44 -7.91 -27.88
CA GLY A 66 -3.50 -7.75 -26.43
C GLY A 66 -2.16 -7.55 -25.71
N ILE A 67 -2.27 -6.96 -24.51
CA ILE A 67 -1.32 -6.95 -23.39
C ILE A 67 0.15 -7.07 -23.83
N ASP A 68 0.71 -6.00 -24.40
CA ASP A 68 2.15 -5.76 -24.22
C ASP A 68 2.32 -4.54 -23.31
N PRO A 69 2.47 -4.77 -21.99
CA PRO A 69 2.59 -3.69 -21.03
C PRO A 69 4.05 -3.28 -20.84
N GLN A 70 5.04 -3.84 -21.55
CA GLN A 70 6.45 -3.55 -21.28
C GLN A 70 6.87 -2.20 -21.88
N GLN A 71 6.56 -1.13 -21.16
CA GLN A 71 6.87 0.25 -21.53
C GLN A 71 7.92 0.89 -20.61
N LEU A 72 8.22 0.28 -19.46
CA LEU A 72 9.19 0.77 -18.49
C LEU A 72 10.24 -0.28 -18.13
N PRO A 73 11.52 0.12 -17.94
CA PRO A 73 12.46 -0.72 -17.21
C PRO A 73 12.07 -0.82 -15.73
N ARG A 74 12.56 -1.86 -15.04
CA ARG A 74 12.40 -1.99 -13.59
C ARG A 74 13.00 -0.78 -12.85
N PRO A 75 12.54 -0.49 -11.63
CA PRO A 75 13.16 0.54 -10.80
C PRO A 75 14.65 0.23 -10.57
N GLU A 76 15.51 1.23 -10.72
CA GLU A 76 16.97 1.11 -10.55
C GLU A 76 17.35 0.58 -9.16
N GLU A 77 16.54 0.89 -8.15
CA GLU A 77 16.72 0.45 -6.77
C GLU A 77 16.56 -1.07 -6.59
N THR A 78 16.06 -1.77 -7.60
CA THR A 78 15.95 -3.23 -7.61
C THR A 78 17.13 -3.94 -8.27
N GLU A 79 18.06 -3.18 -8.87
CA GLU A 79 19.25 -3.73 -9.53
C GLU A 79 20.50 -3.74 -8.61
N PRO A 80 21.32 -4.81 -8.59
CA PRO A 80 21.09 -6.08 -9.24
C PRO A 80 19.93 -6.81 -8.59
N LEU A 81 19.15 -7.54 -9.40
CA LEU A 81 18.01 -8.31 -8.95
C LEU A 81 18.40 -9.27 -7.81
N LYS A 82 17.85 -9.04 -6.62
CA LYS A 82 18.01 -9.94 -5.46
C LYS A 82 16.64 -10.42 -4.98
N ILE A 83 16.45 -11.73 -4.98
CA ILE A 83 15.22 -12.37 -4.52
C ILE A 83 15.22 -12.43 -2.99
N LEU A 84 14.10 -12.00 -2.38
CA LEU A 84 13.84 -12.13 -0.95
C LEU A 84 13.20 -13.49 -0.67
N TRP A 85 14.02 -14.53 -0.52
CA TRP A 85 13.56 -15.92 -0.35
C TRP A 85 12.58 -16.11 0.82
N GLN A 86 12.73 -15.35 1.91
CA GLN A 86 11.76 -15.33 3.01
C GLN A 86 10.33 -15.01 2.53
N TYR A 87 10.17 -14.04 1.63
CA TYR A 87 8.86 -13.66 1.10
C TYR A 87 8.37 -14.71 0.12
N VAL A 88 9.25 -15.24 -0.74
CA VAL A 88 8.92 -16.35 -1.65
C VAL A 88 8.40 -17.55 -0.87
N ILE A 89 9.08 -17.96 0.19
CA ILE A 89 8.70 -19.13 0.99
C ILE A 89 7.35 -18.90 1.68
N VAL A 90 7.18 -17.78 2.38
CA VAL A 90 5.95 -17.48 3.12
C VAL A 90 4.75 -17.32 2.18
N LEU A 91 4.91 -16.55 1.09
CA LEU A 91 3.85 -16.36 0.11
C LEU A 91 3.53 -17.70 -0.58
N SER A 92 4.52 -18.46 -1.03
CA SER A 92 4.26 -19.77 -1.64
C SER A 92 3.56 -20.71 -0.67
N ALA A 93 3.97 -20.74 0.60
CA ALA A 93 3.33 -21.58 1.62
C ALA A 93 1.85 -21.23 1.83
N VAL A 94 1.50 -19.93 1.98
CA VAL A 94 0.09 -19.55 2.16
C VAL A 94 -0.76 -19.86 0.92
N HIS A 95 -0.20 -19.72 -0.29
CA HIS A 95 -0.89 -20.09 -1.52
C HIS A 95 -1.08 -21.60 -1.63
N LEU A 96 -0.05 -22.40 -1.31
CA LEU A 96 -0.16 -23.86 -1.32
C LEU A 96 -1.18 -24.36 -0.29
N ILE A 97 -1.24 -23.77 0.91
CA ILE A 97 -2.26 -24.09 1.91
C ILE A 97 -3.65 -23.69 1.40
N ALA A 98 -3.80 -22.53 0.76
CA ALA A 98 -5.07 -22.11 0.18
C ALA A 98 -5.53 -23.07 -0.93
N LEU A 99 -4.62 -23.61 -1.74
CA LEU A 99 -4.94 -24.57 -2.80
C LEU A 99 -5.50 -25.90 -2.26
N LEU A 100 -5.24 -26.25 -0.99
CA LEU A 100 -5.87 -27.41 -0.34
C LEU A 100 -7.40 -27.29 -0.29
N ALA A 101 -7.96 -26.08 -0.39
CA ALA A 101 -9.40 -25.86 -0.50
C ALA A 101 -9.99 -26.40 -1.82
N PHE A 102 -9.18 -26.65 -2.85
CA PHE A 102 -9.66 -27.07 -4.17
C PHE A 102 -9.32 -28.52 -4.53
N LEU A 103 -8.52 -29.21 -3.71
CA LEU A 103 -8.20 -30.62 -3.92
C LEU A 103 -9.37 -31.50 -3.46
N PRO A 104 -9.94 -32.41 -4.28
CA PRO A 104 -11.17 -33.14 -3.94
C PRO A 104 -11.13 -33.88 -2.59
N PHE A 105 -10.01 -34.54 -2.30
CA PHE A 105 -9.80 -35.27 -1.03
C PHE A 105 -9.68 -34.33 0.16
N SER A 106 -8.88 -33.27 0.03
CA SER A 106 -8.68 -32.28 1.09
C SER A 106 -9.91 -31.42 1.32
N PHE A 107 -10.62 -31.02 0.26
CA PHE A 107 -11.85 -30.24 0.34
C PHE A 107 -12.91 -30.99 1.14
N SER A 108 -13.12 -32.27 0.84
CA SER A 108 -14.13 -33.08 1.54
C SER A 108 -13.88 -33.16 3.06
N TYR A 109 -12.63 -33.21 3.48
CA TYR A 109 -12.25 -33.27 4.90
C TYR A 109 -12.16 -31.89 5.57
N LEU A 110 -11.53 -30.92 4.90
CA LEU A 110 -11.20 -29.59 5.42
C LEU A 110 -12.33 -28.57 5.22
N PHE A 111 -13.38 -28.90 4.47
CA PHE A 111 -14.53 -28.01 4.34
C PHE A 111 -15.40 -28.05 5.60
N THR A 112 -15.64 -26.86 6.15
CA THR A 112 -16.69 -26.61 7.13
C THR A 112 -17.38 -25.31 6.77
N TRP A 113 -18.70 -25.24 6.97
CA TRP A 113 -19.47 -24.00 6.74
C TRP A 113 -18.96 -22.86 7.61
N SER A 114 -18.60 -23.13 8.86
CA SER A 114 -18.08 -22.12 9.77
C SER A 114 -16.71 -21.60 9.31
N GLY A 115 -15.82 -22.46 8.79
CA GLY A 115 -14.56 -22.05 8.19
C GLY A 115 -14.76 -21.12 6.98
N LEU A 116 -15.66 -21.48 6.06
CA LEU A 116 -15.99 -20.65 4.90
C LEU A 116 -16.57 -19.29 5.32
N ILE A 117 -17.56 -19.28 6.22
CA ILE A 117 -18.20 -18.07 6.72
C ILE A 117 -17.16 -17.16 7.39
N LEU A 118 -16.27 -17.71 8.23
CA LEU A 118 -15.20 -16.94 8.84
C LEU A 118 -14.16 -16.44 7.83
N GLY A 119 -13.90 -17.17 6.74
CA GLY A 119 -13.11 -16.68 5.62
C GLY A 119 -13.74 -15.46 4.95
N ILE A 120 -15.04 -15.51 4.66
CA ILE A 120 -15.77 -14.37 4.07
C ILE A 120 -15.80 -13.18 5.04
N LEU A 121 -16.17 -13.40 6.30
CA LEU A 121 -16.16 -12.35 7.33
C LEU A 121 -14.76 -11.78 7.56
N GLY A 122 -13.73 -12.63 7.51
CA GLY A 122 -12.34 -12.24 7.58
C GLY A 122 -11.90 -11.37 6.40
N HIS A 123 -12.46 -11.57 5.20
CA HIS A 123 -12.20 -10.73 4.03
C HIS A 123 -12.67 -9.28 4.24
N PHE A 124 -13.82 -9.10 4.88
CA PHE A 124 -14.28 -7.78 5.31
C PHE A 124 -13.49 -7.25 6.51
N THR A 125 -13.25 -8.09 7.52
CA THR A 125 -12.61 -7.63 8.76
C THR A 125 -11.14 -7.27 8.56
N PHE A 126 -10.35 -8.16 7.97
CA PHE A 126 -8.92 -7.94 7.77
C PHE A 126 -8.63 -7.19 6.48
N GLY A 127 -9.31 -7.52 5.37
CA GLY A 127 -9.11 -6.86 4.09
C GLY A 127 -9.71 -5.45 4.06
N MET A 128 -11.03 -5.32 4.24
CA MET A 128 -11.69 -4.01 4.18
C MET A 128 -11.24 -3.10 5.33
N LEU A 129 -11.45 -3.49 6.59
CA LEU A 129 -11.15 -2.59 7.71
C LEU A 129 -9.65 -2.39 7.90
N GLY A 130 -8.87 -3.45 7.72
CA GLY A 130 -7.41 -3.40 7.91
C GLY A 130 -6.65 -2.71 6.78
N ILE A 131 -6.80 -3.20 5.54
CA ILE A 131 -6.05 -2.67 4.39
C ILE A 131 -6.71 -1.42 3.83
N THR A 132 -7.98 -1.49 3.44
CA THR A 132 -8.61 -0.38 2.69
C THR A 132 -8.93 0.82 3.58
N VAL A 133 -9.59 0.62 4.73
CA VAL A 133 -9.94 1.70 5.66
C VAL A 133 -8.71 2.11 6.48
N GLY A 134 -8.00 1.13 7.05
CA GLY A 134 -6.85 1.33 7.91
C GLY A 134 -5.60 1.82 7.18
N TYR A 135 -4.89 0.93 6.49
CA TYR A 135 -3.61 1.27 5.87
C TYR A 135 -3.76 2.35 4.80
N HIS A 136 -4.75 2.21 3.94
CA HIS A 136 -4.87 3.06 2.77
C HIS A 136 -5.51 4.42 3.10
N ARG A 137 -6.82 4.45 3.41
CA ARG A 137 -7.56 5.72 3.56
C ARG A 137 -7.18 6.49 4.82
N LEU A 138 -6.95 5.79 5.94
CA LEU A 138 -6.61 6.41 7.22
C LEU A 138 -5.11 6.73 7.33
N LEU A 139 -4.23 5.71 7.28
CA LEU A 139 -2.80 5.91 7.56
C LEU A 139 -2.06 6.58 6.40
N THR A 140 -2.34 6.16 5.16
CA THR A 140 -1.60 6.69 4.01
C THR A 140 -2.07 8.09 3.64
N HIS A 141 -3.37 8.26 3.41
CA HIS A 141 -3.92 9.48 2.81
C HIS A 141 -4.57 10.45 3.77
N ARG A 142 -4.75 10.07 5.04
CA ARG A 142 -5.39 10.91 6.06
C ARG A 142 -6.74 11.44 5.58
N GLY A 143 -7.55 10.56 4.96
CA GLY A 143 -8.88 10.90 4.48
C GLY A 143 -9.89 11.10 5.60
N PHE A 144 -9.57 10.63 6.81
CA PHE A 144 -10.28 10.96 8.04
C PHE A 144 -9.33 10.81 9.23
N THR A 145 -9.78 11.26 10.41
CA THR A 145 -9.12 11.04 11.70
C THR A 145 -10.01 10.20 12.61
N CYS A 146 -9.43 9.44 13.53
CA CYS A 146 -10.19 8.68 14.53
C CYS A 146 -9.41 8.57 15.85
N PRO A 147 -10.05 8.13 16.96
CA PRO A 147 -9.33 7.86 18.21
C PRO A 147 -8.20 6.86 18.01
N LYS A 148 -7.07 7.08 18.71
CA LYS A 148 -5.86 6.27 18.53
C LYS A 148 -6.04 4.77 18.74
N TRP A 149 -6.89 4.37 19.68
CA TRP A 149 -7.19 2.94 19.89
C TRP A 149 -7.83 2.30 18.64
N LEU A 150 -8.66 3.04 17.91
CA LEU A 150 -9.33 2.56 16.69
C LEU A 150 -8.36 2.57 15.51
N GLU A 151 -7.53 3.60 15.39
CA GLU A 151 -6.44 3.67 14.40
C GLU A 151 -5.49 2.46 14.55
N HIS A 152 -5.04 2.18 15.78
CA HIS A 152 -4.19 1.03 16.08
C HIS A 152 -4.92 -0.30 15.86
N THR A 153 -6.22 -0.37 16.12
CA THR A 153 -7.03 -1.56 15.84
C THR A 153 -7.06 -1.86 14.34
N PHE A 154 -7.34 -0.86 13.50
CA PHE A 154 -7.29 -1.07 12.04
C PHE A 154 -5.89 -1.47 11.57
N ALA A 155 -4.84 -0.91 12.15
CA ALA A 155 -3.47 -1.32 11.82
C ALA A 155 -3.18 -2.78 12.18
N LEU A 156 -3.65 -3.26 13.35
CA LEU A 156 -3.54 -4.67 13.75
C LEU A 156 -4.28 -5.59 12.77
N LEU A 157 -5.49 -5.21 12.37
CA LEU A 157 -6.27 -5.97 11.39
C LEU A 157 -5.58 -6.03 10.03
N GLY A 158 -4.91 -4.96 9.61
CA GLY A 158 -4.14 -4.91 8.35
C GLY A 158 -3.00 -5.92 8.32
N MET A 159 -2.24 -6.04 9.42
CA MET A 159 -1.12 -6.99 9.54
C MET A 159 -1.54 -8.46 9.41
N CYS A 160 -2.82 -8.79 9.61
CA CYS A 160 -3.36 -10.15 9.43
C CYS A 160 -3.44 -10.61 7.96
N ASN A 161 -2.97 -9.81 6.99
CA ASN A 161 -3.04 -10.11 5.55
C ASN A 161 -1.69 -10.28 4.85
N LEU A 162 -0.56 -10.40 5.57
CA LEU A 162 0.78 -10.56 4.98
C LEU A 162 1.19 -9.44 3.98
N GLN A 163 0.73 -8.21 4.22
CA GLN A 163 1.09 -7.04 3.41
C GLN A 163 2.10 -6.14 4.12
N ASP A 164 3.06 -6.73 4.82
CA ASP A 164 4.12 -6.01 5.54
C ASP A 164 3.63 -5.13 6.72
N SER A 165 4.57 -4.44 7.36
CA SER A 165 4.28 -3.50 8.43
C SER A 165 3.47 -2.28 7.94
N PRO A 166 2.70 -1.62 8.83
CA PRO A 166 1.95 -0.42 8.46
C PRO A 166 2.85 0.67 7.85
N SER A 167 4.02 0.93 8.46
CA SER A 167 4.92 1.99 8.00
C SER A 167 5.52 1.66 6.63
N ARG A 168 5.90 0.39 6.39
CA ARG A 168 6.48 0.00 5.11
C ARG A 168 5.44 0.00 4.00
N TRP A 169 4.24 -0.51 4.25
CA TRP A 169 3.13 -0.46 3.29
C TRP A 169 2.80 0.98 2.89
N VAL A 170 2.65 1.87 3.89
CA VAL A 170 2.37 3.30 3.65
C VAL A 170 3.50 3.95 2.87
N ALA A 171 4.77 3.63 3.17
CA ALA A 171 5.91 4.18 2.43
C ALA A 171 5.92 3.76 0.96
N ILE A 172 5.69 2.47 0.68
CA ILE A 172 5.56 1.93 -0.69
C ILE A 172 4.45 2.66 -1.44
N HIS A 173 3.27 2.79 -0.81
CA HIS A 173 2.12 3.40 -1.44
C HIS A 173 2.28 4.91 -1.68
N ARG A 174 2.88 5.65 -0.73
CA ARG A 174 3.23 7.07 -0.92
C ARG A 174 4.27 7.25 -2.04
N MET A 175 5.25 6.35 -2.13
CA MET A 175 6.23 6.34 -3.23
C MET A 175 5.57 6.06 -4.58
N HIS A 176 4.62 5.12 -4.62
CA HIS A 176 3.79 4.88 -5.80
C HIS A 176 3.03 6.13 -6.22
N HIS A 177 2.28 6.82 -5.35
CA HIS A 177 1.61 8.06 -5.74
C HIS A 177 2.57 9.15 -6.25
N GLN A 178 3.77 9.22 -5.68
CA GLN A 178 4.77 10.20 -6.10
C GLN A 178 5.29 9.92 -7.51
N HIS A 179 5.47 8.65 -7.87
CA HIS A 179 6.15 8.21 -9.09
C HIS A 179 5.31 7.31 -9.99
N SER A 180 3.99 7.29 -9.79
CA SER A 180 3.07 6.32 -10.40
C SER A 180 3.27 6.23 -11.91
N ASP A 181 3.45 5.00 -12.40
CA ASP A 181 3.68 4.71 -13.82
C ASP A 181 4.89 5.44 -14.44
N HIS A 182 5.88 5.76 -13.62
CA HIS A 182 7.23 6.11 -14.02
C HIS A 182 8.22 5.12 -13.40
N GLN A 183 9.45 5.04 -13.93
CA GLN A 183 10.41 4.01 -13.54
C GLN A 183 10.65 3.87 -12.02
N PRO A 184 10.69 4.94 -11.19
CA PRO A 184 10.86 4.80 -9.74
C PRO A 184 9.65 4.22 -8.98
N ASP A 185 8.52 3.97 -9.66
CA ASP A 185 7.35 3.31 -9.08
C ASP A 185 7.69 1.86 -8.68
N PRO A 186 7.59 1.50 -7.40
CA PRO A 186 7.97 0.17 -6.93
C PRO A 186 7.21 -0.96 -7.63
N HIS A 187 5.99 -0.70 -8.10
CA HIS A 187 5.08 -1.75 -8.58
C HIS A 187 4.28 -1.35 -9.81
N SER A 188 4.83 -0.51 -10.70
CA SER A 188 4.13 -0.19 -11.95
C SER A 188 3.97 -1.46 -12.80
N PRO A 189 2.76 -1.76 -13.30
CA PRO A 189 2.54 -2.87 -14.23
C PRO A 189 3.08 -2.60 -15.63
N LEU A 190 3.54 -1.38 -15.91
CA LEU A 190 4.19 -1.02 -17.18
C LEU A 190 5.62 -1.59 -17.30
N VAL A 191 6.15 -2.21 -16.25
CA VAL A 191 7.34 -3.08 -16.36
C VAL A 191 6.94 -4.41 -17.01
N ASN A 192 5.94 -5.05 -16.42
CA ASN A 192 5.11 -6.11 -16.98
C ASN A 192 4.03 -6.49 -15.96
N PHE A 193 3.03 -7.25 -16.39
CA PHE A 193 1.93 -7.68 -15.52
C PHE A 193 2.41 -8.41 -14.25
N LEU A 194 3.31 -9.38 -14.39
CA LEU A 194 3.77 -10.17 -13.25
C LEU A 194 4.51 -9.30 -12.23
N TRP A 195 5.33 -8.36 -12.71
CA TRP A 195 6.03 -7.39 -11.87
C TRP A 195 5.03 -6.57 -11.07
N GLY A 196 4.10 -5.85 -11.72
CA GLY A 196 3.14 -4.98 -11.04
C GLY A 196 2.12 -5.70 -10.18
N HIS A 197 1.83 -6.98 -10.47
CA HIS A 197 0.95 -7.79 -9.64
C HIS A 197 1.66 -8.31 -8.39
N MET A 198 2.75 -9.06 -8.51
CA MET A 198 3.39 -9.70 -7.34
C MET A 198 4.92 -9.77 -7.39
N GLY A 199 5.55 -9.59 -8.54
CA GLY A 199 7.01 -9.73 -8.71
C GLY A 199 7.79 -8.74 -7.85
N TRP A 200 7.32 -7.49 -7.76
CA TRP A 200 7.94 -6.45 -6.95
C TRP A 200 8.05 -6.83 -5.46
N VAL A 201 7.09 -7.61 -4.94
CA VAL A 201 7.01 -8.01 -3.52
C VAL A 201 8.18 -8.93 -3.15
N VAL A 202 8.58 -9.82 -4.05
CA VAL A 202 9.62 -10.83 -3.78
C VAL A 202 11.02 -10.37 -4.18
N CYS A 203 11.15 -9.16 -4.70
CA CYS A 203 12.43 -8.57 -5.10
C CYS A 203 12.87 -7.50 -4.10
N ARG A 204 14.17 -7.48 -3.79
CA ARG A 204 14.74 -6.47 -2.91
C ARG A 204 14.70 -5.11 -3.60
N HIS A 205 14.17 -4.12 -2.89
CA HIS A 205 14.22 -2.71 -3.28
C HIS A 205 15.09 -1.94 -2.27
N LYS A 206 16.21 -1.38 -2.70
CA LYS A 206 17.23 -0.79 -1.81
C LYS A 206 16.69 0.35 -0.94
N THR A 207 15.78 1.17 -1.43
CA THR A 207 15.19 2.27 -0.64
C THR A 207 14.10 1.82 0.32
N LEU A 208 13.63 0.58 0.20
CA LEU A 208 12.58 0.04 1.04
C LEU A 208 13.10 -1.02 2.00
N ASP A 209 14.31 -1.55 1.85
CA ASP A 209 14.80 -2.73 2.61
C ASP A 209 15.09 -2.49 4.09
N ARG A 210 15.22 -1.23 4.54
CA ARG A 210 15.48 -0.84 5.93
C ARG A 210 14.68 0.38 6.31
N THR A 211 14.20 0.43 7.54
CA THR A 211 13.37 1.53 8.06
C THR A 211 14.00 2.91 7.84
N SER A 212 15.32 3.04 8.05
CA SER A 212 16.05 4.29 7.82
C SER A 212 16.02 4.79 6.37
N HIS A 213 15.79 3.90 5.39
CA HIS A 213 15.76 4.28 3.98
C HIS A 213 14.41 4.87 3.55
N TYR A 214 13.30 4.38 4.12
CA TYR A 214 11.95 4.87 3.78
C TYR A 214 11.29 5.72 4.86
N GLU A 215 11.95 5.93 6.01
CA GLU A 215 11.45 6.79 7.09
C GLU A 215 10.99 8.16 6.59
N ARG A 216 11.66 8.73 5.56
CA ARG A 216 11.26 10.02 4.95
C ARG A 216 9.79 10.07 4.54
N TYR A 217 9.23 8.93 4.14
CA TYR A 217 7.84 8.81 3.70
C TYR A 217 6.87 8.63 4.86
N VAL A 218 7.33 8.26 6.07
CA VAL A 218 6.46 7.80 7.17
C VAL A 218 6.88 8.32 8.54
N ARG A 219 7.57 9.47 8.59
CA ARG A 219 7.94 10.15 9.86
C ARG A 219 6.72 10.41 10.75
N ASP A 220 5.56 10.65 10.17
CA ASP A 220 4.30 10.84 10.90
C ASP A 220 3.85 9.57 11.64
N LEU A 221 4.06 8.38 11.06
CA LEU A 221 3.75 7.10 11.71
C LEU A 221 4.82 6.71 12.73
N LEU A 222 6.10 6.83 12.38
CA LEU A 222 7.21 6.35 13.23
C LEU A 222 7.41 7.16 14.52
N ARG A 223 6.78 8.34 14.64
CA ARG A 223 6.68 9.10 15.89
C ARG A 223 5.81 8.41 16.95
N ASP A 224 4.88 7.56 16.54
CA ASP A 224 4.05 6.78 17.45
C ASP A 224 4.82 5.53 17.93
N PRO A 225 5.04 5.36 19.25
CA PRO A 225 5.76 4.21 19.79
C PRO A 225 5.13 2.86 19.40
N PHE A 226 3.81 2.84 19.16
CA PHE A 226 3.11 1.65 18.70
C PHE A 226 3.64 1.17 17.34
N TYR A 227 3.68 2.06 16.34
CA TYR A 227 4.18 1.73 15.01
C TYR A 227 5.68 1.44 15.02
N LEU A 228 6.46 2.21 15.79
CA LEU A 228 7.89 1.98 15.91
C LEU A 228 8.22 0.58 16.47
N LYS A 229 7.44 0.10 17.45
CA LYS A 229 7.60 -1.25 18.01
C LYS A 229 7.24 -2.34 17.01
N LEU A 230 6.18 -2.15 16.21
CA LEU A 230 5.77 -3.11 15.19
C LEU A 230 6.78 -3.21 14.03
N GLU A 231 7.41 -2.09 13.70
CA GLU A 231 8.45 -2.00 12.67
C GLU A 231 9.72 -2.75 13.08
N ARG A 232 10.10 -2.61 14.36
CA ARG A 232 11.31 -3.22 14.90
C ARG A 232 11.17 -4.73 15.02
N HIS A 233 12.26 -5.44 14.74
CA HIS A 233 12.39 -6.89 14.93
C HIS A 233 11.31 -7.75 14.23
N GLY A 234 10.64 -7.22 13.21
CA GLY A 234 9.59 -7.95 12.49
C GLY A 234 8.32 -8.18 13.32
N GLY A 235 8.00 -7.27 14.26
CA GLY A 235 6.82 -7.39 15.13
C GLY A 235 5.51 -7.59 14.38
N TRP A 236 5.36 -7.00 13.19
CA TRP A 236 4.20 -7.19 12.33
C TRP A 236 3.97 -8.66 11.93
N PHE A 237 5.05 -9.41 11.67
CA PHE A 237 4.93 -10.82 11.27
C PHE A 237 4.50 -11.68 12.46
N PHE A 238 4.92 -11.34 13.67
CA PHE A 238 4.43 -11.98 14.89
C PHE A 238 2.92 -11.76 15.07
N VAL A 239 2.40 -10.57 14.76
CA VAL A 239 0.95 -10.32 14.78
C VAL A 239 0.23 -11.25 13.82
N PHE A 240 0.74 -11.41 12.59
CA PHE A 240 0.17 -12.37 11.64
C PHE A 240 0.20 -13.81 12.17
N VAL A 241 1.33 -14.29 12.68
CA VAL A 241 1.42 -15.67 13.22
C VAL A 241 0.48 -15.86 14.41
N ALA A 242 0.42 -14.89 15.33
CA ALA A 242 -0.47 -14.94 16.48
C ALA A 242 -1.95 -14.99 16.06
N HIS A 243 -2.38 -14.16 15.10
CA HIS A 243 -3.76 -14.20 14.59
C HIS A 243 -4.09 -15.56 13.97
N ALA A 244 -3.16 -16.14 13.20
CA ALA A 244 -3.37 -17.41 12.53
C ALA A 244 -3.54 -18.53 13.55
N LEU A 245 -2.66 -18.59 14.57
CA LEU A 245 -2.76 -19.56 15.65
C LEU A 245 -4.05 -19.39 16.47
N LEU A 246 -4.48 -18.15 16.73
CA LEU A 246 -5.75 -17.88 17.43
C LEU A 246 -6.96 -18.38 16.63
N ILE A 247 -7.00 -18.13 15.31
CA ILE A 247 -8.08 -18.62 14.44
C ILE A 247 -8.09 -20.15 14.38
N VAL A 248 -6.92 -20.79 14.25
CA VAL A 248 -6.80 -22.26 14.24
C VAL A 248 -7.21 -22.86 15.58
N GLY A 249 -6.76 -22.28 16.69
CA GLY A 249 -7.15 -22.69 18.03
C GLY A 249 -8.65 -22.55 18.28
N ALA A 250 -9.26 -21.44 17.84
CA ALA A 250 -10.70 -21.25 17.89
C ALA A 250 -11.45 -22.33 17.08
N GLY A 251 -10.95 -22.66 15.89
CA GLY A 251 -11.47 -23.78 15.09
C GLY A 251 -11.42 -25.09 15.87
N ALA A 252 -10.27 -25.40 16.47
CA ALA A 252 -10.12 -26.63 17.25
C ALA A 252 -11.07 -26.71 18.45
N ILE A 253 -11.27 -25.60 19.16
CA ILE A 253 -12.24 -25.52 20.27
C ILE A 253 -13.66 -25.73 19.75
N VAL A 254 -14.05 -25.09 18.65
CA VAL A 254 -15.38 -25.27 18.05
C VAL A 254 -15.60 -26.72 17.64
N GLY A 255 -14.63 -27.33 16.95
CA GLY A 255 -14.71 -28.74 16.55
C GLY A 255 -14.82 -29.69 17.73
N TYR A 256 -14.07 -29.44 18.80
CA TYR A 256 -14.14 -30.22 20.04
C TYR A 256 -15.52 -30.12 20.69
N VAL A 257 -16.07 -28.91 20.83
CA VAL A 257 -17.37 -28.67 21.48
C VAL A 257 -18.52 -29.26 20.67
N VAL A 258 -18.57 -29.00 19.36
CA VAL A 258 -19.67 -29.44 18.49
C VAL A 258 -19.73 -30.96 18.34
N SER A 259 -18.57 -31.64 18.42
CA SER A 259 -18.48 -33.10 18.31
C SER A 259 -18.71 -33.85 19.63
N GLY A 260 -18.96 -33.14 20.74
CA GLY A 260 -19.08 -33.77 22.06
C GLY A 260 -17.74 -34.24 22.64
N GLY A 261 -16.64 -33.58 22.28
CA GLY A 261 -15.31 -33.81 22.82
C GLY A 261 -14.42 -34.74 22.00
N GLN A 262 -14.67 -34.90 20.70
CA GLN A 262 -13.84 -35.76 19.84
C GLN A 262 -12.56 -35.02 19.38
N PRO A 263 -11.36 -35.54 19.67
CA PRO A 263 -10.11 -34.90 19.25
C PRO A 263 -9.93 -34.81 17.73
N SER A 264 -10.45 -35.77 16.97
CA SER A 264 -10.37 -35.78 15.51
C SER A 264 -11.12 -34.59 14.88
N GLU A 265 -12.28 -34.23 15.42
CA GLU A 265 -13.06 -33.09 14.93
C GLU A 265 -12.44 -31.75 15.36
N ALA A 266 -11.78 -31.70 16.52
CA ALA A 266 -10.97 -30.55 16.90
C ALA A 266 -9.86 -30.29 15.86
N LEU A 267 -9.10 -31.32 15.48
CA LEU A 267 -8.07 -31.17 14.45
C LEU A 267 -8.66 -30.78 13.10
N ARG A 268 -9.77 -31.42 12.69
CA ARG A 268 -10.47 -31.13 11.43
C ARG A 268 -10.89 -29.67 11.34
N TYR A 269 -11.57 -29.13 12.36
CA TYR A 269 -11.99 -27.73 12.35
C TYR A 269 -10.80 -26.76 12.47
N GLY A 270 -9.77 -27.10 13.25
CA GLY A 270 -8.54 -26.32 13.30
C GLY A 270 -7.89 -26.18 11.91
N TYR A 271 -7.73 -27.30 11.19
CA TYR A 271 -7.21 -27.28 9.82
C TYR A 271 -8.17 -26.61 8.83
N SER A 272 -9.48 -26.79 9.00
CA SER A 272 -10.49 -26.08 8.21
C SER A 272 -10.33 -24.58 8.33
N TYR A 273 -10.15 -24.06 9.55
CA TYR A 273 -10.01 -22.63 9.79
C TYR A 273 -8.64 -22.12 9.30
N ALA A 274 -7.58 -22.94 9.41
CA ALA A 274 -6.29 -22.65 8.80
C ALA A 274 -6.41 -22.45 7.28
N VAL A 275 -7.14 -23.32 6.60
CA VAL A 275 -7.32 -23.23 5.14
C VAL A 275 -8.24 -22.08 4.77
N TRP A 276 -9.47 -22.03 5.30
CA TRP A 276 -10.49 -21.09 4.84
C TRP A 276 -10.34 -19.70 5.45
N ALA A 277 -10.27 -19.61 6.77
CA ALA A 277 -10.27 -18.33 7.50
C ALA A 277 -8.89 -17.66 7.50
N VAL A 278 -7.82 -18.44 7.40
CA VAL A 278 -6.45 -17.92 7.29
C VAL A 278 -5.97 -17.88 5.83
N ALA A 279 -5.68 -19.01 5.21
CA ALA A 279 -4.95 -19.05 3.94
C ALA A 279 -5.74 -18.51 2.75
N VAL A 280 -6.91 -19.09 2.43
CA VAL A 280 -7.77 -18.68 1.31
C VAL A 280 -8.11 -17.20 1.42
N ARG A 281 -8.61 -16.77 2.58
CA ARG A 281 -8.92 -15.36 2.83
C ARG A 281 -7.70 -14.46 2.66
N THR A 282 -6.51 -14.84 3.14
CA THR A 282 -5.27 -14.05 2.92
C THR A 282 -4.95 -13.92 1.44
N VAL A 283 -4.99 -15.03 0.69
CA VAL A 283 -4.70 -15.05 -0.76
C VAL A 283 -5.69 -14.19 -1.55
N PHE A 284 -6.97 -14.24 -1.21
CA PHE A 284 -7.98 -13.37 -1.83
C PHE A 284 -7.70 -11.88 -1.56
N VAL A 285 -7.35 -11.50 -0.33
CA VAL A 285 -6.98 -10.10 -0.01
C VAL A 285 -5.70 -9.67 -0.73
N LEU A 286 -4.69 -10.55 -0.79
CA LEU A 286 -3.44 -10.29 -1.51
C LEU A 286 -3.70 -10.02 -2.99
N HIS A 287 -4.37 -10.94 -3.69
CA HIS A 287 -4.66 -10.78 -5.11
C HIS A 287 -5.61 -9.61 -5.40
N GLY A 288 -6.57 -9.33 -4.50
CA GLY A 288 -7.42 -8.14 -4.62
C GLY A 288 -6.61 -6.85 -4.56
N THR A 289 -5.64 -6.78 -3.64
CA THR A 289 -4.75 -5.61 -3.50
C THR A 289 -3.77 -5.48 -4.67
N TRP A 290 -3.16 -6.59 -5.07
CA TRP A 290 -2.25 -6.66 -6.21
C TRP A 290 -2.94 -6.37 -7.55
N ALA A 291 -4.23 -6.69 -7.67
CA ALA A 291 -5.04 -6.35 -8.84
C ALA A 291 -5.35 -4.85 -8.94
N VAL A 292 -5.36 -4.12 -7.81
CA VAL A 292 -5.43 -2.65 -7.84
C VAL A 292 -4.18 -2.11 -8.54
N ASN A 293 -3.00 -2.53 -8.10
CA ASN A 293 -1.72 -2.11 -8.69
C ASN A 293 -1.59 -2.52 -10.17
N SER A 294 -2.03 -3.73 -10.52
CA SER A 294 -1.84 -4.25 -11.88
C SER A 294 -2.99 -3.91 -12.83
N LEU A 295 -4.18 -4.42 -12.57
CA LEU A 295 -5.32 -4.28 -13.49
C LEU A 295 -5.85 -2.86 -13.53
N SER A 296 -5.85 -2.15 -12.39
CA SER A 296 -6.41 -0.78 -12.33
C SER A 296 -5.45 0.29 -12.86
N HIS A 297 -4.31 -0.08 -13.42
CA HIS A 297 -3.42 0.81 -14.19
C HIS A 297 -3.40 0.51 -15.69
N VAL A 298 -4.06 -0.58 -16.12
CA VAL A 298 -4.01 -1.03 -17.52
C VAL A 298 -5.42 -1.15 -18.12
N PHE A 299 -6.41 -1.53 -17.31
CA PHE A 299 -7.76 -1.85 -17.79
C PHE A 299 -8.86 -1.17 -16.97
N GLY A 300 -9.71 -0.41 -17.66
CA GLY A 300 -10.87 0.26 -17.09
C GLY A 300 -11.16 1.60 -17.77
N TYR A 301 -12.01 2.42 -17.15
CA TYR A 301 -12.37 3.75 -17.64
C TYR A 301 -11.74 4.86 -16.78
N ARG A 302 -11.78 6.11 -17.24
CA ARG A 302 -11.32 7.27 -16.46
C ARG A 302 -12.45 8.27 -16.30
N ASN A 303 -12.52 8.88 -15.12
CA ASN A 303 -13.36 10.05 -14.86
C ASN A 303 -12.53 11.34 -14.87
N TYR A 304 -11.23 11.24 -14.59
CA TYR A 304 -10.33 12.36 -14.42
C TYR A 304 -9.06 12.17 -15.25
N GLU A 305 -8.53 13.30 -15.73
CA GLU A 305 -7.19 13.35 -16.27
C GLU A 305 -6.18 13.37 -15.11
N THR A 306 -5.38 12.32 -15.02
CA THR A 306 -4.25 12.18 -14.09
C THR A 306 -2.95 12.02 -14.90
N ARG A 307 -1.81 12.24 -14.25
CA ARG A 307 -0.48 12.09 -14.86
C ARG A 307 -0.03 10.63 -15.05
N ASP A 308 -0.79 9.69 -14.52
CA ASP A 308 -0.53 8.25 -14.54
C ASP A 308 -1.59 7.49 -15.35
N ASN A 309 -1.42 6.17 -15.47
CA ASN A 309 -2.34 5.29 -16.19
C ASN A 309 -3.43 4.68 -15.30
N SER A 310 -3.68 5.20 -14.09
CA SER A 310 -4.79 4.73 -13.25
C SER A 310 -6.14 4.71 -14.00
N ARG A 311 -6.96 3.70 -13.71
CA ARG A 311 -8.25 3.39 -14.32
C ARG A 311 -9.22 2.92 -13.25
N ASN A 312 -10.48 3.30 -13.39
CA ASN A 312 -11.58 2.75 -12.62
C ASN A 312 -11.98 1.38 -13.20
N ASN A 313 -12.04 0.37 -12.34
CA ASN A 313 -12.33 -1.01 -12.69
C ASN A 313 -13.36 -1.63 -11.72
N TRP A 314 -14.52 -1.99 -12.27
CA TRP A 314 -15.63 -2.55 -11.52
C TRP A 314 -15.33 -3.88 -10.82
N LEU A 315 -14.65 -4.80 -11.52
CA LEU A 315 -14.33 -6.11 -10.98
C LEU A 315 -13.35 -5.97 -9.83
N VAL A 316 -12.31 -5.15 -10.00
CA VAL A 316 -11.36 -4.86 -8.93
C VAL A 316 -12.11 -4.21 -7.76
N ALA A 317 -12.94 -3.19 -8.01
CA ALA A 317 -13.67 -2.49 -6.95
C ALA A 317 -14.59 -3.42 -6.13
N LEU A 318 -15.20 -4.42 -6.76
CA LEU A 318 -16.02 -5.41 -6.06
C LEU A 318 -15.19 -6.26 -5.10
N PHE A 319 -14.04 -6.77 -5.54
CA PHE A 319 -13.21 -7.67 -4.71
C PHE A 319 -12.35 -6.92 -3.68
N SER A 320 -12.02 -5.66 -3.96
CA SER A 320 -11.21 -4.78 -3.11
C SER A 320 -12.03 -3.73 -2.36
N HIS A 321 -13.35 -3.90 -2.25
CA HIS A 321 -14.23 -3.08 -1.41
C HIS A 321 -14.30 -1.58 -1.76
N GLY A 322 -13.99 -1.24 -3.01
CA GLY A 322 -14.00 0.13 -3.54
C GLY A 322 -12.63 0.63 -4.03
N GLU A 323 -11.55 -0.11 -3.80
CA GLU A 323 -10.19 0.31 -4.20
C GLU A 323 -9.96 0.27 -5.72
N GLY A 324 -10.82 -0.41 -6.47
CA GLY A 324 -10.80 -0.40 -7.94
C GLY A 324 -11.29 0.91 -8.58
N TRP A 325 -11.82 1.87 -7.82
CA TRP A 325 -12.07 3.24 -8.32
C TRP A 325 -10.77 4.05 -8.36
N HIS A 326 -9.77 3.48 -9.03
CA HIS A 326 -8.38 3.87 -8.86
C HIS A 326 -8.03 5.19 -9.55
N ASN A 327 -8.65 5.48 -10.70
CA ASN A 327 -8.48 6.78 -11.35
C ASN A 327 -9.06 7.93 -10.51
N ASN A 328 -10.21 7.71 -9.87
CA ASN A 328 -10.77 8.69 -8.94
C ASN A 328 -9.83 8.92 -7.75
N HIS A 329 -9.34 7.83 -7.19
CA HIS A 329 -8.38 7.86 -6.09
C HIS A 329 -7.10 8.62 -6.45
N HIS A 330 -6.50 8.36 -7.61
CA HIS A 330 -5.30 9.07 -8.07
C HIS A 330 -5.53 10.55 -8.35
N ALA A 331 -6.74 10.92 -8.77
CA ALA A 331 -7.12 12.33 -8.95
C ALA A 331 -7.29 13.07 -7.62
N GLU A 332 -7.85 12.40 -6.60
CA GLU A 332 -8.09 12.97 -5.27
C GLU A 332 -7.65 12.02 -4.14
N PRO A 333 -6.33 11.82 -3.92
CA PRO A 333 -5.84 10.75 -3.03
C PRO A 333 -6.32 10.87 -1.58
N ARG A 334 -6.52 12.10 -1.11
CA ARG A 334 -7.02 12.38 0.24
C ARG A 334 -8.50 12.12 0.44
N SER A 335 -9.29 11.92 -0.63
CA SER A 335 -10.72 11.65 -0.49
C SER A 335 -10.94 10.33 0.25
N ALA A 336 -11.78 10.33 1.28
CA ALA A 336 -12.17 9.10 1.98
C ALA A 336 -13.11 8.22 1.16
N ALA A 337 -13.71 8.75 0.08
CA ALA A 337 -14.50 8.01 -0.88
C ALA A 337 -13.74 7.89 -2.21
N HIS A 338 -13.57 6.69 -2.74
CA HIS A 338 -12.99 6.50 -4.07
C HIS A 338 -14.08 6.41 -5.15
N GLY A 339 -15.29 6.00 -4.80
CA GLY A 339 -16.45 6.12 -5.70
C GLY A 339 -16.97 7.55 -5.77
N HIS A 340 -16.90 8.19 -6.94
CA HIS A 340 -17.33 9.59 -7.17
C HIS A 340 -18.63 9.68 -7.99
N ARG A 341 -19.06 8.58 -8.64
CA ARG A 341 -20.35 8.48 -9.35
C ARG A 341 -21.33 7.58 -8.59
N TRP A 342 -22.63 7.76 -8.84
CA TRP A 342 -23.69 7.05 -8.11
C TRP A 342 -23.63 5.52 -8.24
N TYR A 343 -23.12 5.02 -9.36
CA TYR A 343 -22.95 3.59 -9.61
C TYR A 343 -21.63 3.07 -9.04
N GLU A 344 -20.67 3.93 -8.70
CA GLU A 344 -19.36 3.50 -8.17
C GLU A 344 -19.49 3.10 -6.70
N PHE A 345 -20.02 1.90 -6.47
CA PHE A 345 -20.24 1.40 -5.12
C PHE A 345 -18.90 1.21 -4.39
N ASP A 346 -18.78 1.85 -3.23
CA ASP A 346 -17.58 1.86 -2.41
C ASP A 346 -17.97 1.44 -0.99
N MET A 347 -17.67 0.19 -0.63
CA MET A 347 -18.09 -0.38 0.65
C MET A 347 -17.29 0.20 1.81
N SER A 348 -15.99 0.41 1.63
CA SER A 348 -15.12 1.04 2.62
C SER A 348 -15.58 2.47 2.93
N TRP A 349 -16.05 3.20 1.92
CA TRP A 349 -16.68 4.50 2.13
C TRP A 349 -17.92 4.41 3.03
N ARG A 350 -18.82 3.44 2.79
CA ARG A 350 -20.01 3.26 3.64
C ARG A 350 -19.66 2.99 5.09
N VAL A 351 -18.61 2.20 5.34
CA VAL A 351 -18.11 1.97 6.70
C VAL A 351 -17.61 3.26 7.34
N ILE A 352 -16.83 4.07 6.62
CA ILE A 352 -16.36 5.37 7.13
C ILE A 352 -17.54 6.29 7.44
N GLN A 353 -18.58 6.32 6.60
CA GLN A 353 -19.81 7.07 6.90
C GLN A 353 -20.49 6.59 8.19
N VAL A 354 -20.55 5.28 8.43
CA VAL A 354 -21.10 4.74 9.69
C VAL A 354 -20.25 5.16 10.89
N LEU A 355 -18.92 5.08 10.78
CA LEU A 355 -18.01 5.53 11.84
C LEU A 355 -18.16 7.03 12.12
N GLU A 356 -18.38 7.84 11.09
CA GLU A 356 -18.63 9.28 11.21
C GLU A 356 -19.97 9.56 11.89
N MET A 357 -21.04 8.84 11.51
CA MET A 357 -22.37 8.97 12.14
C MET A 357 -22.33 8.69 13.65
N VAL A 358 -21.50 7.73 14.09
CA VAL A 358 -21.34 7.42 15.52
C VAL A 358 -20.23 8.24 16.19
N GLY A 359 -19.63 9.22 15.49
CA GLY A 359 -18.62 10.14 16.03
C GLY A 359 -17.21 9.57 16.19
N LEU A 360 -16.93 8.38 15.66
CA LEU A 360 -15.63 7.72 15.69
C LEU A 360 -14.70 8.16 14.55
N ALA A 361 -15.24 8.54 13.39
CA ALA A 361 -14.49 9.19 12.32
C ALA A 361 -14.78 10.71 12.33
N LYS A 362 -13.72 11.51 12.23
CA LYS A 362 -13.76 12.98 12.21
C LYS A 362 -12.93 13.50 11.04
N ASP A 363 -13.09 14.78 10.73
CA ASP A 363 -12.37 15.46 9.65
C ASP A 363 -12.41 14.70 8.31
N VAL A 364 -13.55 14.08 8.01
CA VAL A 364 -13.69 13.16 6.89
C VAL A 364 -13.72 13.93 5.58
N VAL A 365 -12.68 13.78 4.78
CA VAL A 365 -12.50 14.44 3.48
C VAL A 365 -13.42 13.79 2.45
N ARG A 366 -14.37 14.58 1.92
CA ARG A 366 -15.27 14.17 0.84
C ARG A 366 -14.66 14.43 -0.54
N PRO A 367 -15.04 13.67 -1.58
CA PRO A 367 -14.60 13.94 -2.95
C PRO A 367 -15.18 15.28 -3.44
N LYS A 368 -14.42 15.99 -4.28
CA LYS A 368 -14.93 17.17 -4.97
C LYS A 368 -16.02 16.76 -5.95
N ALA A 369 -16.96 17.67 -6.20
CA ALA A 369 -18.01 17.43 -7.18
C ALA A 369 -17.37 17.20 -8.56
N VAL A 370 -17.74 16.10 -9.24
CA VAL A 370 -17.31 15.83 -10.61
C VAL A 370 -17.85 16.96 -11.49
N THR A 371 -17.00 17.93 -11.85
CA THR A 371 -17.38 18.96 -12.81
C THR A 371 -17.67 18.25 -14.13
N LYS A 372 -18.92 18.27 -14.59
CA LYS A 372 -19.25 17.81 -15.95
C LYS A 372 -18.38 18.63 -16.90
N ALA A 373 -17.47 17.97 -17.62
CA ALA A 373 -16.80 18.59 -18.74
C ALA A 373 -17.89 19.21 -19.64
N LYS A 374 -17.82 20.53 -19.87
CA LYS A 374 -18.65 21.16 -20.90
C LYS A 374 -18.33 20.39 -22.18
N LYS A 375 -19.32 19.68 -22.73
CA LYS A 375 -19.26 19.26 -24.13
C LYS A 375 -19.07 20.55 -24.91
N THR A 376 -17.86 20.81 -25.39
CA THR A 376 -17.66 21.71 -26.50
C THR A 376 -18.45 21.10 -27.65
N ALA A 377 -19.62 21.67 -27.91
CA ALA A 377 -20.35 21.43 -29.14
C ALA A 377 -19.44 21.91 -30.27
N GLY A 378 -18.87 20.96 -31.01
CA GLY A 378 -18.28 21.17 -32.32
C GLY A 378 -19.29 20.77 -33.37
#